data_AF-A0A919HRG8-F1
#
_entry.id   AF-A0A919HRG8-F1
#
_cell.length_a   1.000
_cell.length_b   1.000
_cell.length_c   1.000
_cell.angle_alpha   90.00
_cell.angle_beta   90.00
_cell.angle_gamma   90.00
#
_symmetry.space_group_name_H-M   'P 1'
#
loop_
_entity.id
_entity.type
_entity.pdbx_description
1 polymer ?
#
loop_
_entity_poly.entity_id
_entity_poly.type
_entity_poly.pdbx_seq_one_letter_code
_entity_poly.pdbx_strand_id
1 'polypeptide(L)'
;MRRRKVYRTQQGIKFFWNNEVRALKNWRGGRGKYGRTITGFDEKRRDIRTFYRADIERYLEIKTQSATHSETKKAPMFTRLRTLRFMKLRPDAGGVTVGFDGIAARIARIHQYGLKDEVGPGAYAQYPARELLGITPADLSATENAVISSLGGAS
;
A
#
# COMPACT_ATOMS: atom_id res chain seq x y z
N MET A 1 -10.52 12.59 -4.42
CA MET A 1 -10.99 11.20 -4.62
C MET A 1 -9.83 10.23 -4.49
N ARG A 2 -10.01 9.12 -3.77
CA ARG A 2 -8.98 8.09 -3.52
C ARG A 2 -8.68 7.30 -4.79
N ARG A 3 -7.46 7.34 -5.33
CA ARG A 3 -7.06 6.48 -6.46
C ARG A 3 -6.73 5.08 -5.92
N ARG A 4 -7.68 4.17 -6.06
CA ARG A 4 -7.50 2.73 -5.81
C ARG A 4 -6.56 2.18 -6.87
N LYS A 5 -5.48 1.50 -6.46
CA LYS A 5 -4.62 0.79 -7.41
C LYS A 5 -5.29 -0.54 -7.72
N VAL A 6 -5.62 -0.74 -8.99
CA VAL A 6 -6.32 -1.92 -9.49
C VAL A 6 -5.34 -2.72 -10.33
N TYR A 7 -5.00 -3.92 -9.88
CA TYR A 7 -4.25 -4.89 -10.66
C TYR A 7 -5.24 -5.81 -11.38
N ARG A 8 -5.06 -5.99 -12.68
CA ARG A 8 -5.83 -6.94 -13.48
C ARG A 8 -4.92 -8.09 -13.87
N THR A 9 -5.25 -9.31 -13.46
CA THR A 9 -4.70 -10.49 -14.11
C THR A 9 -5.48 -10.71 -15.42
N GLN A 10 -4.76 -10.83 -16.53
CA GLN A 10 -5.39 -11.03 -17.85
C GLN A 10 -5.58 -12.52 -18.12
N GLN A 11 -6.63 -12.85 -18.87
CA GLN A 11 -6.77 -14.18 -19.45
C GLN A 11 -5.59 -14.43 -20.38
N GLY A 12 -4.95 -15.58 -20.22
CA GLY A 12 -3.73 -15.93 -20.91
C GLY A 12 -3.72 -17.41 -21.24
N ILE A 13 -3.19 -17.79 -22.39
CA ILE A 13 -2.97 -19.18 -22.75
C ILE A 13 -1.54 -19.33 -23.25
N LYS A 14 -0.84 -20.33 -22.74
CA LYS A 14 0.48 -20.74 -23.22
C LYS A 14 0.41 -22.12 -23.81
N PHE A 15 1.04 -22.31 -24.95
CA PHE A 15 1.05 -23.57 -25.67
C PHE A 15 2.32 -23.71 -26.51
N PHE A 16 2.64 -24.93 -26.88
CA PHE A 16 3.75 -25.28 -27.77
C PHE A 16 3.20 -25.47 -29.18
N TRP A 17 3.81 -24.80 -30.15
CA TRP A 17 3.40 -24.80 -31.56
C TRP A 17 4.61 -24.56 -32.44
N ASN A 18 4.82 -25.43 -33.44
CA ASN A 18 5.93 -25.35 -34.39
C ASN A 18 7.29 -25.18 -33.71
N ASN A 19 7.57 -26.05 -32.74
CA ASN A 19 8.79 -26.05 -31.93
C ASN A 19 9.06 -24.76 -31.12
N GLU A 20 8.04 -23.91 -30.92
CA GLU A 20 8.14 -22.70 -30.11
C GLU A 20 7.01 -22.63 -29.07
N VAL A 21 7.33 -22.09 -27.89
CA VAL A 21 6.32 -21.71 -26.90
C VAL A 21 5.68 -20.38 -27.31
N ARG A 22 4.34 -20.37 -27.39
CA ARG A 22 3.50 -19.21 -27.64
C ARG A 22 2.70 -18.85 -26.40
N ALA A 23 2.52 -17.55 -26.19
CA ALA A 23 1.70 -17.00 -25.13
C ALA A 23 0.72 -15.99 -25.73
N LEU A 24 -0.58 -16.25 -25.61
CA LEU A 24 -1.63 -15.35 -26.04
C LEU A 24 -2.34 -14.73 -24.85
N LYS A 25 -2.51 -13.41 -24.86
CA LYS A 25 -3.40 -12.68 -23.95
C LYS A 25 -4.75 -12.40 -24.61
N ASN A 26 -5.80 -12.32 -23.79
CA ASN A 26 -7.18 -12.01 -24.22
C ASN A 26 -7.62 -12.86 -25.42
N TRP A 27 -7.32 -14.16 -25.33
CA TRP A 27 -7.55 -15.09 -26.42
C TRP A 27 -9.02 -15.52 -26.46
N ARG A 28 -9.50 -15.85 -27.66
CA ARG A 28 -10.83 -16.40 -27.90
C ARG A 28 -10.75 -17.61 -28.82
N GLY A 29 -11.69 -18.53 -28.65
CA GLY A 29 -11.89 -19.60 -29.63
C GLY A 29 -12.62 -19.09 -30.87
N GLY A 30 -12.37 -19.72 -32.01
CA GLY A 30 -13.08 -19.48 -33.25
C GLY A 30 -13.15 -20.73 -34.12
N ARG A 31 -13.65 -20.57 -35.35
CA ARG A 31 -13.50 -21.54 -36.43
C ARG A 31 -12.94 -20.83 -37.65
N GLY A 32 -11.92 -21.42 -38.25
CA GLY A 32 -11.43 -21.07 -39.57
C GLY A 32 -11.71 -22.19 -40.57
N LYS A 33 -11.18 -22.04 -41.79
CA LYS A 33 -11.34 -22.99 -42.89
C LYS A 33 -10.99 -24.45 -42.52
N TYR A 34 -9.93 -24.63 -41.73
CA TYR A 34 -9.40 -25.94 -41.34
C TYR A 34 -9.81 -26.39 -39.93
N GLY A 35 -10.86 -25.79 -39.35
CA GLY A 35 -11.41 -26.20 -38.06
C GLY A 35 -11.23 -25.17 -36.94
N ARG A 36 -11.16 -25.64 -35.70
CA ARG A 36 -11.18 -24.76 -34.52
C ARG A 36 -9.88 -23.98 -34.39
N THR A 37 -9.99 -22.67 -34.18
CA THR A 37 -8.87 -21.76 -33.99
C THR A 37 -8.85 -21.16 -32.59
N ILE A 38 -7.69 -20.64 -32.21
CA ILE A 38 -7.50 -19.76 -31.05
C ILE A 38 -6.86 -18.47 -31.57
N THR A 39 -7.49 -17.34 -31.29
CA THR A 39 -7.01 -16.01 -31.68
C THR A 39 -6.77 -15.17 -30.45
N GLY A 40 -5.62 -14.52 -30.35
CA GLY A 40 -5.29 -13.63 -29.22
C GLY A 40 -4.06 -12.78 -29.50
N PHE A 41 -3.70 -11.91 -28.55
CA PHE A 41 -2.50 -11.09 -28.66
C PHE A 41 -1.26 -11.90 -28.29
N ASP A 42 -0.39 -12.20 -29.25
CA ASP A 42 0.85 -12.96 -29.04
C ASP A 42 1.89 -12.07 -28.34
N GLU A 43 2.31 -12.44 -27.13
CA GLU A 43 3.27 -11.66 -26.35
C GLU A 43 4.66 -11.59 -26.99
N LYS A 44 5.09 -12.66 -27.67
CA LYS A 44 6.41 -12.73 -28.32
C LYS A 44 6.42 -11.92 -29.61
N ARG A 45 5.32 -11.95 -30.37
CA ARG A 45 5.22 -11.24 -31.67
C ARG A 45 4.61 -9.84 -31.58
N ARG A 46 4.03 -9.49 -30.44
CA ARG A 46 3.39 -8.19 -30.16
C ARG A 46 2.27 -7.85 -31.16
N ASP A 47 1.55 -8.86 -31.63
CA ASP A 47 0.48 -8.72 -32.63
C ASP A 47 -0.65 -9.74 -32.41
N ILE A 48 -1.83 -9.51 -32.97
CA ILE A 48 -2.96 -10.44 -32.92
C ILE A 48 -2.70 -11.59 -33.87
N ARG A 49 -2.67 -12.81 -33.33
CA ARG A 49 -2.43 -14.03 -34.11
C ARG A 49 -3.48 -15.09 -33.88
N THR A 50 -3.73 -15.85 -34.93
CA THR A 50 -4.65 -16.99 -34.95
C THR A 50 -3.88 -18.27 -35.18
N PHE A 51 -4.14 -19.28 -34.37
CA PHE A 51 -3.53 -20.61 -34.45
C PHE A 51 -4.63 -21.66 -34.56
N TYR A 52 -4.45 -22.69 -35.38
CA TYR A 52 -5.36 -23.83 -35.40
C TYR A 52 -5.08 -24.73 -34.20
N ARG A 53 -6.13 -25.17 -33.52
CA ARG A 53 -6.00 -26.02 -32.32
C ARG A 53 -5.43 -27.40 -32.64
N ALA A 54 -5.58 -27.84 -33.89
CA ALA A 54 -5.03 -29.11 -34.38
C ALA A 54 -3.50 -29.07 -34.48
N ASP A 55 -2.91 -27.90 -34.75
CA ASP A 55 -1.47 -27.71 -34.90
C ASP A 55 -0.77 -27.47 -33.55
N ILE A 56 -1.54 -27.32 -32.47
CA ILE A 56 -1.01 -27.09 -31.13
C ILE A 56 -0.65 -28.44 -30.53
N GLU A 57 0.65 -28.68 -30.38
CA GLU A 57 1.18 -29.93 -29.86
C GLU A 57 0.84 -30.12 -28.37
N ARG A 58 0.95 -29.06 -27.58
CA ARG A 58 0.69 -29.13 -26.13
C ARG A 58 0.26 -27.80 -25.54
N TYR A 59 -0.76 -27.82 -24.68
CA TYR A 59 -1.08 -26.67 -23.82
C TYR A 59 -0.24 -26.72 -22.55
N LEU A 60 0.36 -25.59 -22.19
CA LEU A 60 1.21 -25.44 -21.01
C LEU A 60 0.46 -24.78 -19.85
N GLU A 61 -0.32 -23.74 -20.14
CA GLU A 61 -1.06 -22.99 -19.12
C GLU A 61 -2.31 -22.37 -19.72
N ILE A 62 -3.48 -22.48 -19.06
CA ILE A 62 -4.72 -21.84 -19.50
C ILE A 62 -5.31 -21.04 -18.32
N LYS A 63 -5.14 -19.71 -18.34
CA LYS A 63 -5.81 -18.78 -17.43
C LYS A 63 -7.12 -18.33 -18.06
N THR A 64 -8.21 -19.00 -17.71
CA THR A 64 -9.56 -18.70 -18.19
C THR A 64 -10.22 -17.54 -17.44
N GLN A 65 -9.74 -17.22 -16.23
CA GLN A 65 -10.33 -16.17 -15.40
C GLN A 65 -9.39 -14.97 -15.32
N SER A 66 -9.95 -13.79 -15.52
CA SER A 66 -9.31 -12.53 -15.15
C SER A 66 -9.78 -12.13 -13.75
N ALA A 67 -8.86 -12.06 -12.79
CA ALA A 67 -9.16 -11.56 -11.45
C ALA A 67 -8.73 -10.09 -11.34
N THR A 68 -9.61 -9.28 -10.74
CA THR A 68 -9.30 -7.90 -10.38
C THR A 68 -8.91 -7.85 -8.92
N HIS A 69 -7.65 -7.54 -8.63
CA HIS A 69 -7.18 -7.32 -7.26
C HIS A 69 -7.06 -5.82 -7.00
N SER A 70 -7.81 -5.31 -6.03
CA SER A 70 -7.68 -3.93 -5.59
C SER A 70 -6.91 -3.84 -4.29
N GLU A 71 -5.79 -3.13 -4.30
CA GLU A 71 -5.03 -2.86 -3.08
C GLU A 71 -5.40 -1.46 -2.56
N THR A 72 -5.87 -1.41 -1.31
CA THR A 72 -6.23 -0.19 -0.61
C THR A 72 -5.20 0.08 0.49
N LYS A 73 -4.14 0.82 0.17
CA LYS A 73 -3.21 1.29 1.21
C LYS A 73 -3.97 2.10 2.26
N LYS A 74 -3.74 1.80 3.53
CA LYS A 74 -4.25 2.58 4.66
C LYS A 74 -3.47 3.89 4.73
N ALA A 75 -4.18 5.01 4.83
CA ALA A 75 -3.52 6.29 5.08
C ALA A 75 -2.92 6.30 6.50
N PRO A 76 -1.82 7.01 6.73
CA PRO A 76 -1.32 7.21 8.09
C PRO A 76 -2.42 7.88 8.94
N MET A 77 -2.52 7.48 10.21
CA MET A 77 -3.41 8.17 11.15
C MET A 77 -2.90 9.59 11.42
N PHE A 78 -3.78 10.48 11.89
CA PHE A 78 -3.40 11.82 12.36
C PHE A 78 -2.76 12.76 11.34
N THR A 79 -2.95 12.52 10.04
CA THR A 79 -2.45 13.41 8.98
C THR A 79 -2.86 14.87 9.17
N ARG A 80 -4.07 15.12 9.68
CA ARG A 80 -4.56 16.46 10.03
C ARG A 80 -4.09 16.91 11.42
N LEU A 81 -4.19 16.04 12.42
CA LEU A 81 -3.85 16.38 13.80
C LEU A 81 -2.38 16.82 13.94
N ARG A 82 -1.45 16.24 13.16
CA ARG A 82 -0.03 16.63 13.15
C ARG A 82 0.28 18.00 12.52
N THR A 83 -0.72 18.72 12.01
CA THR A 83 -0.51 20.04 11.39
C THR A 83 -0.47 21.15 12.43
N LEU A 84 0.26 22.24 12.13
CA LEU A 84 0.39 23.40 13.03
C LEU A 84 -0.95 23.98 13.49
N ARG A 85 -2.00 23.87 12.67
CA ARG A 85 -3.36 24.31 13.00
C ARG A 85 -3.87 23.74 14.33
N PHE A 86 -3.50 22.50 14.66
CA PHE A 86 -3.96 21.82 15.88
C PHE A 86 -2.93 21.85 17.01
N MET A 87 -1.66 22.17 16.72
CA MET A 87 -0.64 22.38 17.75
C MET A 87 -0.88 23.70 18.49
N LYS A 88 -0.91 23.62 19.81
CA LYS A 88 -1.13 24.75 20.72
C LYS A 88 0.11 24.97 21.55
N LEU A 89 0.70 26.15 21.38
CA LEU A 89 1.83 26.64 22.16
C LEU A 89 1.30 27.36 23.38
N ARG A 90 1.86 27.04 24.55
CA ARG A 90 1.62 27.73 25.81
C ARG A 90 2.96 28.11 26.40
N PRO A 91 3.37 29.38 26.31
CA PRO A 91 4.56 29.86 27.00
C PRO A 91 4.28 29.97 28.50
N ASP A 92 5.29 29.68 29.30
CA ASP A 92 5.30 29.88 30.74
C ASP A 92 6.64 30.50 31.17
N ALA A 93 6.78 30.85 32.46
CA ALA A 93 8.00 31.48 32.97
C ALA A 93 9.24 30.56 32.93
N GLY A 94 9.04 29.24 32.84
CA GLY A 94 10.09 28.22 32.79
C GLY A 94 10.37 27.67 31.39
N GLY A 95 9.60 28.06 30.37
CA GLY A 95 9.78 27.56 29.01
C GLY A 95 8.50 27.61 28.17
N VAL A 96 8.36 26.63 27.28
CA VAL A 96 7.25 26.56 26.33
C VAL A 96 6.73 25.13 26.24
N THR A 97 5.43 24.96 26.48
CA THR A 97 4.75 23.69 26.30
C THR A 97 3.99 23.66 24.98
N VAL A 98 4.05 22.52 24.28
CA VAL A 98 3.29 22.26 23.06
C VAL A 98 2.31 21.12 23.29
N GLY A 99 1.06 21.29 22.89
CA GLY A 99 0.06 20.22 22.96
C GLY A 99 -1.13 20.43 22.04
N PHE A 100 -2.22 19.76 22.36
CA PHE A 100 -3.51 19.90 21.67
C PHE A 100 -4.56 20.43 22.66
N ASP A 101 -5.69 20.92 22.15
CA ASP A 101 -6.85 21.35 22.96
C ASP A 101 -8.16 20.69 22.51
N GLY A 102 -9.17 20.70 23.39
CA GLY A 102 -10.52 20.24 23.09
C GLY A 102 -10.58 18.83 22.49
N ILE A 103 -11.32 18.69 21.40
CA ILE A 103 -11.49 17.40 20.70
C ILE A 103 -10.15 16.86 20.18
N ALA A 104 -9.25 17.73 19.72
CA ALA A 104 -7.93 17.30 19.23
C ALA A 104 -7.10 16.66 20.36
N ALA A 105 -7.16 17.24 21.57
CA ALA A 105 -6.53 16.65 22.76
C ALA A 105 -7.18 15.33 23.16
N ARG A 106 -8.51 15.24 23.10
CA ARG A 106 -9.24 14.00 23.40
C ARG A 106 -8.82 12.87 22.47
N ILE A 107 -8.83 13.12 21.16
CA ILE A 107 -8.40 12.15 20.14
C ILE A 107 -6.95 11.74 20.38
N ALA A 108 -6.03 12.70 20.56
CA ALA A 108 -4.62 12.42 20.82
C ALA A 108 -4.45 11.50 22.05
N ARG A 109 -5.12 11.81 23.15
CA ARG A 109 -5.08 11.06 24.41
C ARG A 109 -5.60 9.64 24.24
N ILE A 110 -6.76 9.48 23.60
CA ILE A 110 -7.38 8.17 23.35
C ILE A 110 -6.43 7.27 22.59
N HIS A 111 -5.80 7.78 21.53
CA HIS A 111 -4.92 6.96 20.72
C HIS A 111 -3.52 6.76 21.31
N GLN A 112 -3.02 7.72 22.09
CA GLN A 112 -1.72 7.59 22.76
C GLN A 112 -1.77 6.52 23.85
N TYR A 113 -2.78 6.59 24.71
CA TYR A 113 -2.94 5.68 25.85
C TYR A 113 -3.80 4.46 25.53
N GLY A 114 -4.27 4.32 24.28
CA GLY A 114 -5.08 3.20 23.86
C GLY A 114 -6.40 3.10 24.61
N LEU A 115 -7.12 4.21 24.76
CA LEU A 115 -8.43 4.27 25.45
C LEU A 115 -9.57 3.82 24.52
N LYS A 116 -10.77 3.69 25.08
CA LYS A 116 -12.01 3.42 24.36
C LYS A 116 -12.63 4.72 23.83
N ASP A 117 -13.12 4.73 22.59
CA ASP A 117 -13.91 5.83 22.02
C ASP A 117 -15.16 5.30 21.31
N GLU A 118 -16.17 6.16 21.17
CA GLU A 118 -17.34 5.89 20.36
C GLU A 118 -17.05 6.27 18.90
N VAL A 119 -17.11 5.30 18.00
CA VAL A 119 -16.81 5.46 16.55
C VAL A 119 -18.07 5.66 15.71
N GLY A 120 -19.25 5.54 16.32
CA GLY A 120 -20.57 5.74 15.76
C GLY A 120 -21.64 5.42 16.81
N PRO A 121 -22.92 5.75 16.59
CA PRO A 121 -23.97 5.56 17.60
C PRO A 121 -24.00 4.13 18.14
N GLY A 122 -23.66 3.95 19.42
CA GLY A 122 -23.62 2.65 20.09
C GLY A 122 -22.44 1.74 19.71
N ALA A 123 -21.53 2.20 18.86
CA ALA A 123 -20.35 1.46 18.41
C ALA A 123 -19.09 2.00 19.08
N TYR A 124 -18.42 1.18 19.87
CA TYR A 124 -17.20 1.55 20.58
C TYR A 124 -15.99 0.76 20.10
N ALA A 125 -14.84 1.43 20.04
CA ALA A 125 -13.56 0.81 19.71
C ALA A 125 -12.53 1.06 20.82
N GLN A 126 -11.85 -0.01 21.26
CA GLN A 126 -10.64 0.11 22.06
C GLN A 126 -9.45 0.29 21.12
N TYR A 127 -8.67 1.34 21.31
CA TYR A 127 -7.45 1.55 20.53
C TYR A 127 -6.24 0.87 21.21
N PRO A 128 -5.26 0.37 20.43
CA PRO A 128 -4.00 -0.07 20.99
C PRO A 128 -3.21 1.13 21.51
N ALA A 129 -2.57 0.99 22.68
CA ALA A 129 -1.69 2.01 23.22
C ALA A 129 -0.45 2.17 22.32
N ARG A 130 0.04 3.41 22.19
CA ARG A 130 1.21 3.74 21.38
C ARG A 130 2.39 3.98 22.30
N GLU A 131 3.22 2.95 22.46
CA GLU A 131 4.47 3.08 23.18
C GLU A 131 5.38 4.11 22.50
N LEU A 132 5.91 5.04 23.29
CA LEU A 132 6.96 5.92 22.83
C LEU A 132 8.23 5.08 22.78
N LEU A 133 8.79 4.90 21.58
CA LEU A 133 10.16 4.44 21.44
C LEU A 133 11.05 5.55 22.00
N GLY A 134 11.37 5.42 23.29
CA GLY A 134 12.01 6.47 24.08
C GLY A 134 13.49 6.61 23.75
N ILE A 135 14.03 7.75 24.18
CA ILE A 135 15.46 7.99 24.33
C ILE A 135 15.97 6.96 25.33
N THR A 136 16.80 6.02 24.90
CA THR A 136 17.47 5.11 25.81
C THR A 136 18.44 5.91 26.70
N PRO A 137 18.88 5.38 27.85
CA PRO A 137 19.92 6.05 28.64
C PRO A 137 21.18 6.40 27.82
N ALA A 138 21.50 5.58 26.81
CA ALA A 138 22.58 5.85 25.86
C ALA A 138 22.26 7.05 24.94
N ASP A 139 21.04 7.13 24.40
CA ASP A 139 20.60 8.27 23.59
C ASP A 139 20.58 9.57 24.40
N LEU A 140 20.24 9.50 25.70
CA LEU A 140 20.25 10.65 26.60
C LEU A 140 21.68 11.14 26.81
N SER A 141 22.59 10.22 27.16
CA SER A 141 24.01 10.52 27.35
C SER A 141 24.64 11.09 26.07
N ALA A 142 24.29 10.54 24.90
CA ALA A 142 24.75 11.04 23.61
C ALA A 142 24.22 12.46 23.33
N THR A 143 22.96 12.73 23.66
CA THR A 143 22.36 14.06 23.50
C THR A 143 23.01 15.07 24.44
N GLU A 144 23.22 14.72 25.71
CA GLU A 144 23.91 15.56 26.69
C GLU A 144 25.34 15.89 26.24
N ASN A 145 26.11 14.88 25.85
CA ASN A 145 27.48 15.07 25.34
C ASN A 145 27.53 15.93 24.07
N ALA A 146 26.55 15.76 23.16
CA ALA A 146 26.45 16.59 21.97
C ALA A 146 26.18 18.05 22.30
N VAL A 147 25.30 18.33 23.27
CA VAL A 147 25.03 19.69 23.76
C VAL A 147 26.28 20.29 24.41
N ILE A 148 26.93 19.56 25.32
CA ILE A 148 28.15 20.03 25.99
C ILE A 148 29.26 20.33 24.97
N SER A 149 29.47 19.44 23.99
CA SER A 149 30.48 19.63 22.93
C SER A 149 30.17 20.86 22.07
N SER A 150 28.88 21.12 21.78
CA SER A 150 28.47 22.31 21.02
C SER A 150 28.68 23.62 21.76
N LEU A 151 28.68 23.60 23.09
CA LEU A 151 28.93 24.76 23.95
C LEU A 151 30.43 24.95 24.24
N GLY A 152 31.20 23.86 24.30
CA GLY A 152 32.65 23.86 24.55
C GLY A 152 33.52 24.20 23.32
N GLY A 153 32.95 24.26 22.12
CA GLY A 153 33.64 24.64 20.88
C GLY A 153 33.74 26.16 20.64
N ALA A 154 33.20 26.98 21.55
CA ALA A 154 33.37 28.43 21.53
C ALA A 154 34.51 28.83 22.49
N SER A 155 35.75 28.70 22.04
CA SER A 155 36.95 29.23 22.71
C SER A 155 37.97 29.65 21.67
#